data_AF-A0A9P5ZKQ7-F1
#
_entry.id   AF-A0A9P5ZKQ7-F1
#
_cell.length_a   1.000
_cell.length_b   1.000
_cell.length_c   1.000
_cell.angle_alpha   90.00
_cell.angle_beta   90.00
_cell.angle_gamma   90.00
#
_symmetry.space_group_name_H-M   'P 1'
#
loop_
_entity.id
_entity.type
_entity.pdbx_description
1 polymer ?
#
loop_
_entity_poly.entity_id
_entity_poly.type
_entity_poly.pdbx_seq_one_letter_code
_entity_poly.pdbx_strand_id
1 'polypeptide(L)'
;MAKKPLNVLKAGLAALKNQAKTRKTDLLAHLKRRERLSDSDTEWLDNRANHVDEEVVVDTLEKASDYITDINDPFVQKLEAVLVQFGCQTCLDVTCSMEPSYITDYFASQ
;
A
#
# COMPACT_ATOMS: atom_id res chain seq x y z
N MET A 1 2.13 -7.38 -13.56
CA MET A 1 2.99 -6.53 -14.42
C MET A 1 3.08 -5.08 -13.92
N ALA A 2 3.38 -4.82 -12.64
CA ALA A 2 3.24 -3.48 -12.05
C ALA A 2 4.56 -2.73 -11.73
N LYS A 3 5.74 -3.27 -12.09
CA LYS A 3 7.05 -2.64 -11.72
C LYS A 3 7.52 -1.52 -12.65
N LYS A 4 7.00 -1.43 -13.88
CA LYS A 4 7.42 -0.41 -14.87
C LYS A 4 7.12 1.03 -14.44
N PRO A 5 5.90 1.40 -14.00
CA PRO A 5 5.61 2.78 -13.61
C PRO A 5 6.32 3.22 -12.34
N LEU A 6 6.45 2.34 -11.34
CA LEU A 6 7.17 2.65 -10.10
C LEU A 6 8.66 2.93 -10.34
N ASN A 7 9.29 2.15 -11.24
CA ASN A 7 10.68 2.40 -11.64
C ASN A 7 10.87 3.76 -12.32
N VAL A 8 9.90 4.19 -13.13
CA VAL A 8 9.91 5.53 -13.76
C VAL A 8 9.78 6.62 -12.70
N LEU A 9 8.89 6.45 -11.71
CA LEU A 9 8.73 7.40 -10.60
C LEU A 9 10.00 7.51 -9.75
N LYS A 10 10.63 6.36 -9.42
CA LYS A 10 11.91 6.34 -8.70
C LYS A 10 13.03 7.05 -9.47
N ALA A 11 13.12 6.83 -10.78
CA ALA A 11 14.08 7.52 -11.63
C ALA A 11 13.81 9.04 -11.70
N GLY A 12 12.53 9.43 -11.81
CA GLY A 12 12.12 10.83 -11.78
C GLY A 12 12.46 11.53 -10.46
N LEU A 13 12.20 10.87 -9.33
CA LEU A 13 12.56 11.36 -8.00
C LEU A 13 14.07 11.54 -7.85
N ALA A 14 14.87 10.58 -8.35
CA ALA A 14 16.33 10.69 -8.33
C ALA A 14 16.83 11.90 -9.16
N ALA A 15 16.24 12.12 -10.34
CA ALA A 15 16.56 13.28 -11.17
C ALA A 15 16.20 14.61 -10.47
N LEU A 16 15.03 14.68 -9.85
CA LEU A 16 14.57 15.86 -9.10
C LEU A 16 15.50 16.18 -7.92
N LYS A 17 15.87 15.16 -7.12
CA LYS A 17 16.83 15.33 -6.01
C LYS A 17 18.18 15.81 -6.51
N ASN A 18 18.65 15.31 -7.64
CA ASN A 18 19.92 15.76 -8.23
C ASN A 18 19.84 17.22 -8.68
N GLN A 19 18.75 17.61 -9.35
CA GLN A 19 18.54 19.01 -9.75
C GLN A 19 18.49 19.95 -8.55
N ALA A 20 17.77 19.58 -7.49
CA ALA A 20 17.69 20.37 -6.27
C ALA A 20 19.04 20.46 -5.55
N LYS A 21 19.82 19.37 -5.52
CA LYS A 21 21.19 19.39 -4.99
C LYS A 21 22.07 20.36 -5.77
N THR A 22 22.08 20.29 -7.10
CA THR A 22 22.88 21.20 -7.94
C THR A 22 22.50 22.65 -7.71
N ARG A 23 21.20 22.96 -7.73
CA ARG A 23 20.72 24.33 -7.47
C ARG A 23 21.10 24.80 -6.07
N LYS A 24 20.97 23.95 -5.05
CA LYS A 24 21.38 24.26 -3.67
C LYS A 24 22.88 24.49 -3.56
N THR A 25 23.72 23.71 -4.24
CA THR A 25 25.17 23.90 -4.25
C THR A 25 25.57 25.22 -4.91
N ASP A 26 24.90 25.60 -5.99
CA ASP A 26 25.14 26.87 -6.68
C ASP A 26 24.78 28.06 -5.78
N LEU A 27 23.59 28.02 -5.15
CA LEU A 27 23.15 29.06 -4.22
C LEU A 27 24.07 29.17 -2.99
N LEU A 28 24.55 28.05 -2.46
CA LEU A 28 25.54 28.05 -1.38
C LEU A 28 26.90 28.63 -1.84
N ALA A 29 27.28 28.44 -3.10
CA ALA A 29 28.48 29.07 -3.66
C ALA A 29 28.34 30.59 -3.78
N HIS A 30 27.18 31.08 -4.22
CA HIS A 30 26.85 32.51 -4.22
C HIS A 30 26.89 33.11 -2.81
N LEU A 31 26.30 32.42 -1.82
CA LEU A 31 26.36 32.85 -0.42
C LEU A 31 27.79 32.89 0.13
N LYS A 32 28.65 31.92 -0.23
CA LYS A 32 30.07 31.94 0.15
C LYS A 32 30.82 33.13 -0.44
N ARG A 33 30.44 33.58 -1.64
CA ARG A 33 30.97 34.80 -2.27
C ARG A 33 30.39 36.09 -1.67
N ARG A 34 29.51 36.01 -0.66
CA ARG A 34 28.74 37.13 -0.09
C ARG A 34 27.90 37.87 -1.13
N GLU A 35 27.54 37.18 -2.22
CA GLU A 35 26.63 37.72 -3.21
C GLU A 35 25.20 37.67 -2.67
N ARG A 36 24.42 38.72 -2.95
CA ARG A 36 23.02 38.77 -2.53
C ARG A 36 22.21 37.79 -3.39
N LEU A 37 21.56 36.83 -2.74
CA LEU A 37 20.58 35.97 -3.41
C LEU A 37 19.35 36.78 -3.81
N SER A 38 18.67 36.33 -4.87
CA SER A 38 17.36 36.85 -5.21
C SER A 38 16.33 36.44 -4.14
N ASP A 39 15.25 37.21 -4.02
CA ASP A 39 14.16 36.89 -3.09
C ASP A 39 13.52 35.53 -3.45
N SER A 40 13.46 35.20 -4.75
CA SER A 40 12.92 33.93 -5.24
C SER A 40 13.82 32.73 -4.91
N ASP A 41 15.14 32.89 -4.91
CA ASP A 41 16.06 31.82 -4.52
C ASP A 41 16.06 31.58 -3.01
N THR A 42 15.84 32.65 -2.23
CA THR A 42 15.68 32.56 -0.77
C THR A 42 14.37 31.83 -0.42
N GLU A 43 13.26 32.25 -1.03
CA GLU A 43 11.96 31.57 -0.85
C GLU A 43 12.01 30.10 -1.30
N TRP A 44 12.78 29.80 -2.35
CA TRP A 44 12.98 28.43 -2.81
C TRP A 44 13.76 27.59 -1.79
N LEU A 45 14.82 28.13 -1.17
CA LEU A 45 15.60 27.44 -0.13
C LEU A 45 14.74 27.14 1.10
N ASP A 46 13.86 28.05 1.48
CA ASP A 46 13.04 27.92 2.69
C ASP A 46 11.86 26.95 2.48
N ASN A 47 11.21 27.00 1.32
CA ASN A 47 9.91 26.33 1.14
C ASN A 47 9.90 25.19 0.11
N ARG A 48 10.78 25.20 -0.90
CA ARG A 48 10.66 24.33 -2.09
C ARG A 48 11.84 23.41 -2.33
N ALA A 49 12.89 23.51 -1.52
CA ALA A 49 14.03 22.62 -1.55
C ALA A 49 13.77 21.27 -0.86
N ASN A 50 12.59 21.10 -0.26
CA ASN A 50 12.20 19.88 0.43
C ASN A 50 11.43 18.96 -0.52
N HIS A 51 11.83 17.68 -0.61
CA HIS A 51 11.20 16.66 -1.46
C HIS A 51 10.56 15.53 -0.65
N VAL A 52 10.22 15.81 0.62
CA VAL A 52 9.63 14.81 1.53
C VAL A 52 8.30 14.28 0.99
N ASP A 53 7.47 15.13 0.37
CA ASP A 53 6.17 14.71 -0.16
C ASP A 53 6.34 13.70 -1.30
N GLU A 54 7.25 13.96 -2.24
CA GLU A 54 7.52 13.06 -3.36
C GLU A 54 8.17 11.74 -2.90
N GLU A 55 8.99 11.78 -1.85
CA GLU A 55 9.55 10.57 -1.21
C GLU A 55 8.46 9.71 -0.58
N VAL A 56 7.55 10.32 0.20
CA VAL A 56 6.45 9.63 0.88
C VAL A 56 5.51 8.97 -0.13
N VAL A 57 5.20 9.66 -1.24
CA VAL A 57 4.35 9.09 -2.30
C VAL A 57 4.99 7.86 -2.93
N VAL A 58 6.28 7.92 -3.28
CA VAL A 58 6.98 6.77 -3.89
C VAL A 58 7.07 5.59 -2.92
N ASP A 59 7.38 5.84 -1.64
CA ASP A 59 7.44 4.80 -0.60
C ASP A 59 6.07 4.15 -0.35
N THR A 60 5.00 4.95 -0.31
CA THR A 60 3.63 4.44 -0.16
C THR A 60 3.22 3.56 -1.35
N LEU A 61 3.55 3.98 -2.57
CA LEU A 61 3.27 3.21 -3.78
C LEU A 61 4.08 1.91 -3.85
N GLU A 62 5.32 1.92 -3.35
CA GLU A 62 6.14 0.71 -3.24
C GLU A 62 5.51 -0.29 -2.27
N LYS A 63 5.15 0.15 -1.06
CA LYS A 63 4.48 -0.71 -0.07
C LYS A 63 3.15 -1.26 -0.57
N ALA A 64 2.35 -0.45 -1.24
CA ALA A 64 1.08 -0.89 -1.83
C ALA A 64 1.30 -1.93 -2.95
N SER A 65 2.34 -1.73 -3.77
CA SER A 65 2.71 -2.71 -4.80
C SER A 65 3.13 -4.03 -4.15
N ASP A 66 3.98 -4.00 -3.14
CA ASP A 66 4.49 -5.19 -2.46
C ASP A 66 3.34 -5.99 -1.81
N TYR A 67 2.41 -5.30 -1.14
CA TYR A 67 1.20 -5.90 -0.56
C TYR A 67 0.33 -6.62 -1.60
N ILE A 68 0.12 -6.04 -2.79
CA ILE A 68 -0.67 -6.67 -3.86
C ILE A 68 0.04 -7.92 -4.40
N THR A 69 1.37 -7.90 -4.49
CA THR A 69 2.15 -9.12 -4.83
C THR A 69 2.03 -10.19 -3.77
N ASP A 70 2.03 -9.82 -2.49
CA ASP A 70 1.93 -10.75 -1.36
C ASP A 70 0.55 -11.43 -1.28
N ILE A 71 -0.54 -10.71 -1.59
CA ILE A 71 -1.89 -11.31 -1.69
C ILE A 71 -1.97 -12.33 -2.85
N ASN A 72 -1.23 -12.10 -3.93
CA ASN A 72 -1.16 -13.05 -5.05
C ASN A 72 -0.23 -14.23 -4.77
N ASP A 73 0.25 -14.40 -3.54
CA ASP A 73 1.07 -15.53 -3.16
C ASP A 73 0.25 -16.84 -3.27
N PRO A 74 0.80 -17.90 -3.88
CA PRO A 74 0.13 -19.20 -4.01
C PRO A 74 -0.31 -19.81 -2.68
N PHE A 75 0.37 -19.48 -1.58
CA PHE A 75 0.00 -19.89 -0.23
C PHE A 75 -1.29 -19.19 0.22
N VAL A 76 -1.40 -17.88 0.01
CA VAL A 76 -2.59 -17.09 0.37
C VAL A 76 -3.81 -17.57 -0.41
N GLN A 77 -3.66 -17.85 -1.72
CA GLN A 77 -4.74 -18.42 -2.53
C GLN A 77 -5.16 -19.83 -2.07
N LYS A 78 -4.20 -20.68 -1.67
CA LYS A 78 -4.50 -22.00 -1.10
C LYS A 78 -5.20 -21.89 0.25
N LEU A 79 -4.76 -20.97 1.10
CA LEU A 79 -5.39 -20.72 2.40
C LEU A 79 -6.83 -20.22 2.23
N GLU A 80 -7.07 -19.30 1.29
CA GLU A 80 -8.41 -18.81 0.95
C GLU A 80 -9.31 -19.96 0.46
N ALA A 81 -8.81 -20.81 -0.44
CA ALA A 81 -9.55 -21.98 -0.90
C ALA A 81 -9.91 -22.95 0.23
N VAL A 82 -8.98 -23.18 1.17
CA VAL A 82 -9.21 -24.03 2.35
C VAL A 82 -10.26 -23.40 3.28
N LEU A 83 -10.18 -22.09 3.53
CA LEU A 83 -11.15 -21.38 4.37
C LEU A 83 -12.55 -21.39 3.76
N VAL A 84 -12.67 -21.21 2.44
CA VAL A 84 -13.94 -21.33 1.71
C VAL A 84 -14.49 -22.76 1.84
N GLN A 85 -13.64 -23.78 1.68
CA GLN A 85 -14.05 -25.18 1.84
C GLN A 85 -14.54 -25.48 3.26
N PHE A 86 -13.86 -24.96 4.29
CA PHE A 86 -14.28 -25.11 5.68
C PHE A 86 -15.61 -24.39 5.97
N GLY A 87 -15.79 -23.18 5.47
CA GLY A 87 -17.06 -22.44 5.62
C GLY A 87 -18.25 -23.22 5.04
N CYS A 88 -18.09 -23.80 3.85
CA CYS A 88 -19.10 -24.65 3.23
C CYS A 88 -19.38 -25.92 4.06
N GLN A 89 -18.35 -26.56 4.62
CA GLN A 89 -18.49 -27.76 5.44
C GLN A 89 -19.28 -27.48 6.73
N THR A 90 -18.97 -26.38 7.43
CA THR A 90 -19.68 -26.00 8.66
C THR A 90 -21.13 -25.60 8.42
N CYS A 91 -21.47 -25.02 7.26
CA CYS A 91 -22.85 -24.73 6.90
C CYS A 91 -23.66 -26.00 6.64
N LEU A 92 -23.05 -27.03 6.03
CA LEU A 92 -23.72 -28.31 5.80
C LEU A 92 -23.98 -29.07 7.11
N ASP A 93 -23.00 -29.08 8.03
CA ASP A 93 -23.14 -29.77 9.33
C ASP A 93 -24.18 -29.11 10.26
N VAL A 94 -24.38 -27.80 10.17
CA VAL A 94 -25.45 -27.09 10.90
C VAL A 94 -26.83 -27.40 10.32
N THR A 95 -26.95 -27.59 9.00
CA THR A 95 -28.23 -27.94 8.38
C THR A 95 -28.58 -29.44 8.44
N CYS A 96 -27.60 -30.33 8.61
CA CYS A 96 -27.81 -31.78 8.63
C CYS A 96 -27.88 -32.40 10.05
N SER A 97 -27.68 -31.63 11.12
CA SER A 97 -27.66 -32.17 12.50
C SER A 97 -28.93 -31.94 13.33
N MET A 98 -30.01 -31.38 12.75
CA MET A 98 -31.33 -31.39 13.39
C MET A 98 -32.32 -32.16 12.54
N GLU A 99 -32.31 -33.48 12.69
CA GLU A 99 -33.53 -34.28 12.49
C GLU A 99 -34.59 -33.74 13.47
N PRO A 100 -35.72 -33.20 13.00
CA PRO A 100 -36.83 -32.89 13.88
C PRO A 100 -37.41 -34.21 14.39
N SER A 101 -36.95 -34.64 15.56
CA SER A 101 -37.54 -35.77 16.24
C SER A 101 -38.98 -35.41 16.62
N TYR A 102 -39.95 -35.93 15.86
CA TYR A 102 -41.37 -35.85 16.19
C TYR A 102 -41.65 -36.70 17.44
N ILE A 103 -41.65 -36.07 18.62
CA ILE A 103 -42.35 -36.60 19.80
C ILE A 103 -43.83 -36.24 19.66
N THR A 104 -44.57 -36.97 18.84
CA THR A 104 -46.05 -36.85 18.84
C THR A 104 -46.73 -38.17 18.48
N ASP A 105 -46.41 -39.26 19.18
CA ASP A 105 -47.22 -40.50 19.13
C ASP A 105 -47.73 -40.96 20.51
N TYR A 106 -47.62 -40.14 21.56
CA TYR A 106 -48.00 -40.54 22.92
C TYR A 106 -49.43 -40.19 23.38
N PHE A 107 -50.24 -39.56 22.52
CA PHE A 107 -51.64 -39.24 22.86
C PHE A 107 -52.63 -39.74 21.80
N ALA A 108 -52.52 -41.02 21.45
CA ALA A 108 -53.61 -41.76 20.84
C ALA A 108 -54.09 -42.84 21.82
N SER A 109 -54.81 -42.43 22.87
CA SER A 109 -55.79 -43.27 23.58
C SER A 109 -56.47 -42.48 24.69
N GLN A 110 -57.66 -41.96 24.42
CA GLN A 110 -58.93 -42.35 25.05
C GLN A 110 -60.06 -41.45 24.57
#